data_AF-A0A7D5GLG0-F1
#
_entry.id   AF-A0A7D5GLG0-F1
#
_cell.length_a   1.000
_cell.length_b   1.000
_cell.length_c   1.000
_cell.angle_alpha   90.00
_cell.angle_beta   90.00
_cell.angle_gamma   90.00
#
_symmetry.space_group_name_H-M   'P 1'
#
loop_
_entity.id
_entity.type
_entity.pdbx_description
1 polymer ?
#
loop_
_entity_poly.entity_id
_entity_poly.type
_entity_poly.pdbx_seq_one_letter_code
_entity_poly.pdbx_strand_id
1 'polypeptide(L)'
;MSDRRERSPERGVSDGPDPSPARVVADADVLAADLLVGGAAREALDHLRRHSWTTLVASDPVLADAEAVVADLADASLAADWRERVEAWRESVDHPADDHPALASAYRGGAMHVLSFDERLTGSRAAVGLNDRFPVSVREPKVFATLFDAESLYEEVVGEDYPGPDGDPRK
;
A
#
# COMPACT_ATOMS: atom_id res chain seq x y z
N MET A 1 -41.27 -29.52 15.71
CA MET A 1 -40.57 -28.23 15.71
C MET A 1 -39.11 -28.51 15.40
N SER A 2 -38.79 -28.58 14.11
CA SER A 2 -37.42 -28.82 13.64
C SER A 2 -36.83 -27.47 13.28
N ASP A 3 -35.81 -27.11 14.04
CA ASP A 3 -35.10 -25.84 13.99
C ASP A 3 -34.31 -25.75 12.68
N ARG A 4 -34.77 -24.87 11.79
CA ARG A 4 -34.15 -24.60 10.49
C ARG A 4 -32.99 -23.66 10.77
N ARG A 5 -31.79 -24.21 10.96
CA ARG A 5 -30.54 -23.44 11.00
C ARG A 5 -30.46 -22.55 9.76
N GLU A 6 -30.66 -21.25 9.97
CA GLU A 6 -30.35 -20.21 9.00
C GLU A 6 -28.85 -20.28 8.71
N ARG A 7 -28.52 -20.64 7.46
CA ARG A 7 -27.17 -20.47 6.93
C ARG A 7 -26.88 -18.97 6.92
N SER A 8 -25.93 -18.54 7.73
CA SER A 8 -25.31 -17.22 7.59
C SER A 8 -24.77 -17.07 6.16
N PRO A 9 -24.89 -15.89 5.53
CA PRO A 9 -24.42 -15.69 4.17
C PRO A 9 -22.89 -15.85 4.15
N GLU A 10 -22.41 -16.66 3.20
CA GLU A 10 -21.00 -16.78 2.88
C GLU A 10 -20.48 -15.38 2.52
N ARG A 11 -19.47 -14.89 3.25
CA ARG A 11 -18.74 -13.67 2.88
C ARG A 11 -18.22 -13.91 1.47
N GLY A 12 -18.62 -13.05 0.53
CA GLY A 12 -18.16 -13.14 -0.85
C GLY A 12 -16.64 -13.24 -0.87
N VAL A 13 -16.13 -14.30 -1.48
CA VAL A 13 -14.71 -14.47 -1.78
C VAL A 13 -14.30 -13.24 -2.60
N SER A 14 -13.40 -12.42 -2.05
CA SER A 14 -12.73 -11.41 -2.85
C SER A 14 -11.88 -12.15 -3.89
N ASP A 15 -12.10 -11.89 -5.16
CA ASP A 15 -11.35 -12.49 -6.29
C ASP A 15 -9.90 -11.97 -6.38
N GLY A 16 -9.36 -11.46 -5.27
CA GLY A 16 -8.03 -10.87 -5.14
C GLY A 16 -7.14 -11.69 -4.21
N PRO A 17 -5.84 -11.38 -4.15
CA PRO A 17 -4.90 -12.09 -3.28
C PRO A 17 -5.32 -11.99 -1.81
N ASP A 18 -4.98 -13.04 -1.04
CA ASP A 18 -5.21 -13.05 0.40
C ASP A 18 -4.54 -11.83 1.06
N PRO A 19 -5.21 -11.17 2.03
CA PRO A 19 -4.63 -10.03 2.72
C PRO A 19 -3.28 -10.38 3.38
N SER A 20 -2.27 -9.54 3.16
CA SER A 20 -0.94 -9.73 3.71
C SER A 20 -0.32 -8.44 4.26
N PRO A 21 0.36 -8.49 5.42
CA PRO A 21 1.09 -7.35 5.98
C PRO A 21 2.36 -6.99 5.19
N ALA A 22 2.85 -7.89 4.32
CA ALA A 22 3.95 -7.59 3.40
C ALA A 22 3.51 -6.76 2.17
N ARG A 23 2.20 -6.54 2.01
CA ARG A 23 1.61 -5.82 0.88
C ARG A 23 1.16 -4.43 1.34
N VAL A 24 1.69 -3.40 0.69
CA VAL A 24 1.56 -2.01 1.11
C VAL A 24 1.14 -1.16 -0.08
N VAL A 25 0.20 -0.24 0.13
CA VAL A 25 -0.11 0.84 -0.82
C VAL A 25 0.51 2.13 -0.30
N ALA A 26 1.15 2.89 -1.17
CA ALA A 26 1.47 4.29 -0.91
C ALA A 26 0.53 5.17 -1.75
N ASP A 27 -0.14 6.10 -1.08
CA ASP A 27 -1.01 7.08 -1.73
C ASP A 27 -0.19 8.08 -2.56
N ALA A 28 -0.87 8.82 -3.42
CA ALA A 28 -0.24 9.67 -4.42
C ALA A 28 0.69 10.74 -3.78
N ASP A 29 0.27 11.29 -2.64
CA ASP A 29 1.04 12.27 -1.87
C ASP A 29 2.34 11.68 -1.29
N VAL A 30 2.33 10.44 -0.83
CA VAL A 30 3.50 9.72 -0.31
C VAL A 30 4.47 9.39 -1.44
N LEU A 31 3.96 8.94 -2.59
CA LEU A 31 4.79 8.65 -3.75
C LEU A 31 5.48 9.91 -4.28
N ALA A 32 4.75 11.02 -4.40
CA ALA A 32 5.33 12.29 -4.81
C ALA A 32 6.34 12.82 -3.78
N ALA A 33 6.03 12.70 -2.48
CA ALA A 33 6.94 13.12 -1.40
C ALA A 33 8.23 12.29 -1.36
N ASP A 34 8.16 10.98 -1.60
CA ASP A 34 9.35 10.11 -1.69
C ASP A 34 10.31 10.58 -2.78
N LEU A 35 9.80 11.02 -3.94
CA LEU A 35 10.63 11.58 -5.01
C LEU A 35 11.16 12.97 -4.63
N LEU A 36 10.26 13.91 -4.33
CA LEU A 36 10.57 15.35 -4.29
C LEU A 36 11.21 15.82 -2.98
N VAL A 37 10.86 15.18 -1.86
CA VAL A 37 11.25 15.62 -0.51
C VAL A 37 12.12 14.58 0.19
N GLY A 38 11.81 13.31 0.00
CA GLY A 38 12.39 12.21 0.76
C GLY A 38 11.81 12.12 2.18
N GLY A 39 12.69 12.11 3.18
CA GLY A 39 12.32 12.02 4.59
C GLY A 39 11.52 10.76 4.90
N ALA A 40 10.47 10.90 5.71
CA ALA A 40 9.67 9.77 6.20
C ALA A 40 9.00 8.96 5.08
N ALA A 41 8.60 9.59 3.96
CA ALA A 41 8.06 8.88 2.81
C ALA A 41 9.10 7.93 2.21
N ARG A 42 10.32 8.43 2.02
CA ARG A 42 11.43 7.64 1.49
C ARG A 42 11.93 6.59 2.47
N GLU A 43 12.01 6.90 3.75
CA GLU A 43 12.35 5.93 4.80
C GLU A 43 11.35 4.77 4.81
N ALA A 44 10.04 5.07 4.71
CA ALA A 44 9.01 4.05 4.63
C ALA A 44 9.13 3.18 3.37
N LEU A 45 9.29 3.78 2.19
CA LEU A 45 9.38 3.05 0.92
C LEU A 45 10.71 2.31 0.74
N ASP A 46 11.78 2.78 1.35
CA ASP A 46 13.08 2.08 1.34
C ASP A 46 13.01 0.73 2.05
N HIS A 47 12.10 0.52 3.02
CA HIS A 47 11.86 -0.81 3.57
C HIS A 47 11.36 -1.76 2.49
N LEU A 48 10.41 -1.33 1.65
CA LEU A 48 9.89 -2.18 0.58
C LEU A 48 10.96 -2.46 -0.48
N ARG A 49 11.72 -1.43 -0.90
CA ARG A 49 12.78 -1.59 -1.91
C ARG A 49 13.93 -2.47 -1.47
N ARG A 50 14.18 -2.58 -0.16
CA ARG A 50 15.22 -3.44 0.43
C ARG A 50 14.83 -4.92 0.48
N HIS A 51 13.55 -5.24 0.26
CA HIS A 51 12.97 -6.55 0.54
C HIS A 51 12.12 -7.05 -0.62
N SER A 52 12.67 -7.95 -1.43
CA SER A 52 11.95 -8.52 -2.58
C SER A 52 10.69 -9.30 -2.21
N TRP A 53 10.58 -9.73 -0.95
CA TRP A 53 9.41 -10.40 -0.37
C TRP A 53 8.26 -9.45 0.01
N THR A 54 8.47 -8.13 -0.06
CA THR A 54 7.41 -7.14 0.12
C THR A 54 6.87 -6.66 -1.23
N THR A 55 5.66 -6.10 -1.23
CA THR A 55 5.01 -5.64 -2.46
C THR A 55 4.46 -4.23 -2.29
N LEU A 56 4.87 -3.32 -3.18
CA LEU A 56 4.13 -2.10 -3.42
C LEU A 56 2.95 -2.42 -4.33
N VAL A 57 1.73 -2.28 -3.84
CA VAL A 57 0.50 -2.40 -4.63
C VAL A 57 0.04 -1.00 -4.99
N ALA A 58 -0.30 -0.77 -6.25
CA ALA A 58 -0.93 0.47 -6.65
C ALA A 58 -1.73 0.27 -7.93
N SER A 59 -2.74 1.12 -8.16
CA SER A 59 -3.50 1.19 -9.41
C SER A 59 -3.00 2.32 -10.31
N ASP A 60 -3.43 2.32 -11.58
CA ASP A 60 -3.10 3.39 -12.52
C ASP A 60 -3.53 4.79 -12.03
N PRO A 61 -4.73 4.97 -11.44
CA PRO A 61 -5.14 6.24 -10.86
C PRO A 61 -4.21 6.76 -9.76
N VAL A 62 -3.71 5.90 -8.85
CA VAL A 62 -2.76 6.33 -7.79
C VAL A 62 -1.50 6.91 -8.42
N LEU A 63 -0.94 6.23 -9.41
CA LEU A 63 0.28 6.70 -10.07
C LEU A 63 0.01 7.93 -10.94
N ALA A 64 -1.18 8.06 -11.54
CA ALA A 64 -1.53 9.20 -12.37
C ALA A 64 -1.67 10.49 -11.53
N ASP A 65 -2.27 10.37 -10.34
CA ASP A 65 -2.38 11.50 -9.40
C ASP A 65 -0.99 11.93 -8.91
N ALA A 66 -0.10 10.97 -8.58
CA ALA A 66 1.27 11.28 -8.19
C ALA A 66 2.10 11.88 -9.34
N GLU A 67 1.94 11.37 -10.57
CA GLU A 67 2.59 11.91 -11.77
C GLU A 67 2.22 13.39 -11.99
N ALA A 68 0.94 13.71 -11.86
CA ALA A 68 0.44 15.07 -11.97
C ALA A 68 1.08 15.99 -10.92
N VAL A 69 1.16 15.55 -9.66
CA VAL A 69 1.83 16.31 -8.59
C VAL A 69 3.32 16.53 -8.89
N VAL A 70 4.02 15.51 -9.39
CA VAL A 70 5.43 15.63 -9.76
C VAL A 70 5.61 16.59 -10.93
N ALA A 71 4.76 16.51 -11.96
CA ALA A 71 4.81 17.41 -13.12
C ALA A 71 4.55 18.86 -12.71
N ASP A 72 3.61 19.10 -11.80
CA ASP A 72 3.24 20.43 -11.30
C ASP A 72 4.33 21.06 -10.41
N LEU A 73 5.01 20.26 -9.59
CA LEU A 73 6.01 20.75 -8.63
C LEU A 73 7.44 20.75 -9.15
N ALA A 74 7.72 19.95 -10.19
CA ALA A 74 9.01 19.87 -10.86
C ALA A 74 8.85 20.10 -12.37
N ASP A 75 8.84 19.02 -13.16
CA ASP A 75 8.65 19.09 -14.60
C ASP A 75 8.14 17.75 -15.17
N ALA A 76 7.61 17.82 -16.40
CA ALA A 76 7.01 16.68 -17.09
C ALA A 76 8.01 15.57 -17.47
N SER A 77 9.30 15.89 -17.63
CA SER A 77 10.31 14.87 -17.96
C SER A 77 10.59 14.01 -16.73
N LEU A 78 10.78 14.65 -15.58
CA LEU A 78 10.96 13.95 -14.31
C LEU A 78 9.73 13.12 -13.95
N ALA A 79 8.52 13.64 -14.21
CA ALA A 79 7.28 12.92 -13.98
C ALA A 79 7.19 11.64 -14.83
N ALA A 80 7.53 11.71 -16.11
CA ALA A 80 7.54 10.56 -17.01
C ALA A 80 8.59 9.51 -16.60
N ASP A 81 9.83 9.94 -16.30
CA ASP A 81 10.89 9.03 -15.83
C ASP A 81 10.51 8.34 -14.51
N TRP A 82 9.88 9.09 -13.60
CA TRP A 82 9.35 8.56 -12.35
C TRP A 82 8.22 7.54 -12.62
N ARG A 83 7.29 7.84 -13.53
CA ARG A 83 6.15 6.99 -13.89
C ARG A 83 6.63 5.63 -14.39
N GLU A 84 7.55 5.60 -15.35
CA GLU A 84 8.11 4.34 -15.89
C GLU A 84 8.72 3.48 -14.78
N ARG A 85 9.42 4.13 -13.83
CA ARG A 85 10.14 3.44 -12.77
C ARG A 85 9.23 2.88 -11.68
N VAL A 86 8.21 3.64 -11.27
CA VAL A 86 7.22 3.14 -10.29
C VAL A 86 6.32 2.07 -10.90
N GLU A 87 5.99 2.16 -12.19
CA GLU A 87 5.25 1.12 -12.90
C GLU A 87 5.97 -0.22 -12.93
N ALA A 88 7.29 -0.21 -13.17
CA ALA A 88 8.10 -1.41 -13.16
C ALA A 88 8.25 -2.04 -11.76
N TRP A 89 8.09 -1.24 -10.71
CA TRP A 89 8.25 -1.70 -9.32
C TRP A 89 6.96 -2.22 -8.70
N ARG A 90 5.82 -1.57 -8.95
CA ARG A 90 4.55 -1.95 -8.32
C ARG A 90 4.01 -3.28 -8.85
N GLU A 91 3.20 -3.94 -8.03
CA GLU A 91 2.18 -4.86 -8.53
C GLU A 91 0.92 -4.06 -8.91
N SER A 92 0.49 -4.18 -10.16
CA SER A 92 -0.69 -3.47 -10.67
C SER A 92 -1.99 -4.12 -10.21
N VAL A 93 -2.98 -3.29 -9.89
CA VAL A 93 -4.33 -3.73 -9.54
C VAL A 93 -5.40 -2.85 -10.18
N ASP A 94 -6.44 -3.50 -10.70
CA ASP A 94 -7.62 -2.83 -11.24
C ASP A 94 -8.71 -2.68 -10.17
N HIS A 95 -9.44 -1.57 -10.24
CA HIS A 95 -10.60 -1.33 -9.40
C HIS A 95 -11.61 -0.40 -10.10
N PRO A 96 -12.89 -0.41 -9.68
CA PRO A 96 -13.87 0.56 -10.15
C PRO A 96 -13.43 2.00 -9.85
N ALA A 97 -13.81 2.94 -10.72
CA ALA A 97 -13.36 4.34 -10.66
C ALA A 97 -13.97 5.17 -9.50
N ASP A 98 -15.06 4.69 -8.89
CA ASP A 98 -15.82 5.47 -7.91
C ASP A 98 -15.23 5.45 -6.49
N ASP A 99 -14.24 4.58 -6.23
CA ASP A 99 -13.59 4.43 -4.93
C ASP A 99 -12.31 5.26 -4.84
N HIS A 100 -11.90 5.62 -3.62
CA HIS A 100 -10.61 6.27 -3.39
C HIS A 100 -9.46 5.38 -3.90
N PRO A 101 -8.60 5.85 -4.82
CA PRO A 101 -7.62 5.00 -5.50
C PRO A 101 -6.73 4.15 -4.58
N ALA A 102 -6.16 4.75 -3.53
CA ALA A 102 -5.32 4.02 -2.59
C ALA A 102 -6.07 2.95 -1.79
N LEU A 103 -7.29 3.23 -1.33
CA LEU A 103 -8.11 2.26 -0.58
C LEU A 103 -8.63 1.15 -1.47
N ALA A 104 -9.03 1.47 -2.69
CA ALA A 104 -9.49 0.50 -3.68
C ALA A 104 -8.36 -0.44 -4.08
N SER A 105 -7.14 0.10 -4.26
CA SER A 105 -5.92 -0.68 -4.49
C SER A 105 -5.64 -1.63 -3.33
N ALA A 106 -5.77 -1.16 -2.09
CA ALA A 106 -5.52 -1.98 -0.92
C ALA A 106 -6.53 -3.13 -0.81
N TYR A 107 -7.82 -2.83 -1.01
CA TYR A 107 -8.88 -3.82 -0.96
C TYR A 107 -8.72 -4.90 -2.04
N ARG A 108 -8.46 -4.48 -3.29
CA ARG A 108 -8.36 -5.40 -4.43
C ARG A 108 -7.03 -6.14 -4.49
N GLY A 109 -5.96 -5.53 -4.01
CA GLY A 109 -4.62 -6.07 -4.05
C GLY A 109 -4.16 -6.70 -2.74
N GLY A 110 -5.06 -6.90 -1.76
CA GLY A 110 -4.74 -7.61 -0.51
C GLY A 110 -3.72 -6.89 0.37
N ALA A 111 -3.61 -5.57 0.27
CA ALA A 111 -2.69 -4.79 1.11
C ALA A 111 -3.31 -4.50 2.48
N MET A 112 -2.56 -4.80 3.54
CA MET A 112 -2.98 -4.49 4.91
C MET A 112 -2.49 -3.11 5.39
N HIS A 113 -1.69 -2.42 4.59
CA HIS A 113 -1.18 -1.09 4.91
C HIS A 113 -1.43 -0.09 3.78
N VAL A 114 -1.91 1.09 4.15
CA VAL A 114 -2.00 2.27 3.27
C VAL A 114 -1.22 3.40 3.92
N LEU A 115 -0.23 3.93 3.21
CA LEU A 115 0.54 5.11 3.61
C LEU A 115 -0.08 6.34 2.96
N SER A 116 -0.49 7.32 3.76
CA SER A 116 -1.08 8.57 3.26
C SER A 116 -0.75 9.73 4.21
N PHE A 117 -0.59 10.95 3.68
CA PHE A 117 -0.58 12.16 4.49
C PHE A 117 -1.98 12.79 4.61
N ASP A 118 -3.00 12.24 3.95
CA ASP A 118 -4.39 12.71 4.09
C ASP A 118 -4.95 12.39 5.49
N GLU A 119 -5.07 13.43 6.31
CA GLU A 119 -5.66 13.36 7.65
C GLU A 119 -7.08 12.79 7.67
N ARG A 120 -7.82 12.90 6.57
CA ARG A 120 -9.16 12.33 6.44
C ARG A 120 -9.12 10.81 6.39
N LEU A 121 -8.04 10.23 5.88
CA LEU A 121 -7.82 8.78 5.80
C LEU A 121 -7.14 8.24 7.06
N THR A 122 -6.21 8.99 7.66
CA THR A 122 -5.49 8.58 8.88
C THR A 122 -6.28 8.82 10.16
N GLY A 123 -7.37 9.59 10.10
CA GLY A 123 -8.27 9.86 11.22
C GLY A 123 -8.93 8.61 11.81
N SER A 124 -9.08 8.59 13.13
CA SER A 124 -9.61 7.44 13.90
C SER A 124 -10.99 6.95 13.45
N ARG A 125 -11.87 7.83 12.96
CA ARG A 125 -13.18 7.46 12.41
C ARG A 125 -13.07 6.70 11.08
N ALA A 126 -12.14 7.08 10.21
CA ALA A 126 -11.92 6.39 8.94
C ALA A 126 -11.32 5.00 9.19
N ALA A 127 -10.37 4.89 10.11
CA ALA A 127 -9.73 3.61 10.47
C ALA A 127 -10.71 2.55 10.97
N VAL A 128 -11.72 2.93 11.76
CA VAL A 128 -12.75 1.98 12.26
C VAL A 128 -13.65 1.49 11.12
N GLY A 129 -14.13 2.39 10.27
CA GLY A 129 -15.01 2.02 9.15
C GLY A 129 -14.34 1.11 8.12
N LEU A 130 -13.02 1.23 7.94
CA LEU A 130 -12.24 0.42 7.01
C LEU A 130 -11.98 -0.99 7.53
N ASN A 131 -11.56 -1.11 8.81
CA ASN A 131 -11.30 -2.41 9.43
C ASN A 131 -12.53 -3.32 9.51
N ASP A 132 -13.74 -2.75 9.60
CA ASP A 132 -14.99 -3.52 9.55
C ASP A 132 -15.24 -4.16 8.17
N ARG A 133 -14.62 -3.63 7.10
CA ARG A 133 -14.77 -4.10 5.72
C ARG A 133 -13.65 -5.03 5.28
N PHE A 134 -12.40 -4.70 5.60
CA PHE A 134 -11.23 -5.53 5.32
C PHE A 134 -10.07 -5.11 6.24
N PRO A 135 -9.10 -6.01 6.53
CA PRO A 135 -8.10 -5.75 7.55
C PRO A 135 -7.00 -4.81 7.01
N VAL A 136 -7.28 -3.50 6.98
CA VAL A 136 -6.35 -2.47 6.50
C VAL A 136 -6.08 -1.41 7.56
N SER A 137 -4.82 -1.02 7.66
CA SER A 137 -4.39 0.10 8.49
C SER A 137 -3.87 1.22 7.61
N VAL A 138 -4.55 2.37 7.67
CA VAL A 138 -4.05 3.62 7.11
C VAL A 138 -3.18 4.32 8.16
N ARG A 139 -1.99 4.80 7.77
CA ARG A 139 -1.08 5.53 8.67
C ARG A 139 -0.17 6.48 7.90
N GLU A 140 0.40 7.45 8.61
CA GLU A 140 1.47 8.28 8.05
C GLU A 140 2.75 7.47 7.80
N PRO A 141 3.56 7.83 6.78
CA PRO A 141 4.83 7.16 6.49
C PRO A 141 5.79 7.07 7.67
N LYS A 142 5.88 8.13 8.49
CA LYS A 142 6.76 8.16 9.67
C LYS A 142 6.39 7.08 10.68
N VAL A 143 5.09 6.87 10.89
CA VAL A 143 4.59 5.85 11.81
C VAL A 143 4.88 4.46 11.25
N PHE A 144 4.70 4.24 9.95
CA PHE A 144 5.07 2.99 9.30
C PHE A 144 6.57 2.69 9.43
N ALA A 145 7.44 3.62 9.04
CA ALA A 145 8.89 3.44 9.11
C ALA A 145 9.39 3.15 10.54
N THR A 146 8.74 3.74 11.55
CA THR A 146 9.09 3.50 12.96
C THR A 146 8.68 2.10 13.43
N LEU A 147 7.58 1.57 12.91
CA LEU A 147 7.00 0.30 13.36
C LEU A 147 7.36 -0.89 12.47
N PHE A 148 7.95 -0.65 11.30
CA PHE A 148 8.32 -1.71 10.39
C PHE A 148 9.48 -2.51 10.98
N ASP A 149 9.19 -3.77 11.30
CA ASP A 149 10.17 -4.74 11.76
C ASP A 149 10.29 -5.84 10.71
N ALA A 150 11.36 -5.78 9.91
CA ALA A 150 11.59 -6.69 8.81
C ALA A 150 11.75 -8.14 9.28
N GLU A 151 12.37 -8.34 10.44
CA GLU A 151 12.66 -9.67 10.99
C GLU A 151 11.37 -10.36 11.43
N SER A 152 10.63 -9.73 12.35
CA SER A 152 9.33 -10.23 12.82
C SER A 152 8.33 -10.42 11.66
N LEU A 153 8.32 -9.50 10.70
CA LEU A 153 7.40 -9.60 9.57
C LEU A 153 7.78 -10.74 8.62
N TYR A 154 9.07 -10.89 8.29
CA TYR A 154 9.52 -11.98 7.40
C TYR A 154 9.21 -13.36 7.99
N GLU A 155 9.45 -13.56 9.28
CA GLU A 155 9.12 -14.81 9.97
C GLU A 155 7.62 -15.11 9.92
N GLU A 156 6.76 -14.09 10.05
CA GLU A 156 5.30 -14.23 9.97
C GLU A 156 4.84 -14.57 8.54
N VAL A 157 5.36 -13.89 7.51
CA VAL A 157 4.84 -14.02 6.14
C VAL A 157 5.50 -15.18 5.38
N VAL A 158 6.78 -15.43 5.62
CA VAL A 158 7.59 -16.45 4.91
C VAL A 158 7.75 -17.72 5.75
N GLY A 159 7.74 -17.62 7.08
CA GLY A 159 7.88 -18.79 7.97
C GLY A 159 9.33 -19.27 8.15
N GLU A 160 10.32 -18.43 7.81
CA GLU A 160 11.75 -18.73 7.87
C GLU A 160 12.50 -17.64 8.64
N ASP A 161 13.73 -17.93 9.08
CA ASP A 161 14.61 -16.95 9.70
C ASP A 161 14.96 -15.83 8.69
N TYR A 162 14.89 -14.58 9.13
CA TYR A 162 15.12 -13.44 8.27
C TYR A 162 16.59 -13.34 7.79
N PRO A 163 16.86 -13.38 6.47
CA PRO A 163 18.23 -13.38 5.94
C PRO A 163 18.87 -11.98 5.88
N GLY A 164 18.14 -10.93 6.26
CA GLY A 164 18.54 -9.54 6.02
C GLY A 164 18.00 -8.98 4.70
N PRO A 165 18.32 -7.71 4.37
CA PRO A 165 17.90 -7.09 3.12
C PRO A 165 18.59 -7.74 1.91
N ASP A 166 17.82 -7.93 0.84
CA ASP A 166 18.25 -8.51 -0.43
C ASP A 166 18.29 -7.48 -1.58
N GLY A 167 17.77 -6.27 -1.34
CA GLY A 167 17.75 -5.16 -2.29
C GLY A 167 18.56 -3.94 -1.82
N ASP A 168 19.18 -3.24 -2.78
CA ASP A 168 19.65 -1.87 -2.57
C ASP A 168 18.49 -0.92 -2.89
N PRO A 169 18.01 -0.12 -1.93
CA PRO A 169 16.84 0.72 -2.16
C PRO A 169 17.07 1.85 -3.17
N ARG A 170 18.31 2.07 -3.62
CA ARG A 170 18.69 3.20 -4.49
C ARG A 170 19.15 2.78 -5.89
N LYS A 171 19.03 1.50 -6.24
CA LYS A 171 19.19 1.00 -7.61
C LYS A 171 17.98 1.34 -8.45
#